data_AF-A0A136LMF7-F1
#
_entry.id   AF-A0A136LMF7-F1
#
_cell.length_a   1.000
_cell.length_b   1.000
_cell.length_c   1.000
_cell.angle_alpha   90.00
_cell.angle_beta   90.00
_cell.angle_gamma   90.00
#
_symmetry.space_group_name_H-M   'P 1'
#
loop_
_entity.id
_entity.type
_entity.pdbx_description
1 polymer ?
#
loop_
_entity_poly.entity_id
_entity_poly.type
_entity_poly.pdbx_seq_one_letter_code
_entity_poly.pdbx_strand_id
1 'polypeptide(L)'
;MENYIVHKLPKHLFWDSDLSLLDDVEHHEKIIVRTFERGDLEDMALVMAYYGREICADVLKNAFSLNESAIIFASTFLGIAKADFEASKHEQHFAL
;
A
#
# COMPACT_ATOMS: atom_id res chain seq x y z
N MET A 1 -9.84 -14.60 13.25
CA MET A 1 -9.37 -13.39 13.94
C MET A 1 -10.34 -12.30 13.53
N GLU A 2 -10.85 -11.47 14.43
CA GLU A 2 -11.73 -10.38 14.00
C GLU A 2 -10.89 -9.37 13.22
N ASN A 3 -11.37 -8.92 12.05
CA ASN A 3 -10.67 -7.92 11.25
C ASN A 3 -10.54 -6.63 12.07
N TYR A 4 -9.31 -6.21 12.32
CA TYR A 4 -8.99 -5.03 13.09
C TYR A 4 -8.66 -3.87 12.15
N ILE A 5 -7.67 -4.03 11.28
CA ILE A 5 -7.10 -2.91 10.53
C ILE A 5 -8.09 -2.36 9.51
N VAL A 6 -8.82 -3.23 8.82
CA VAL A 6 -9.84 -2.84 7.83
C VAL A 6 -10.94 -1.98 8.47
N HIS A 7 -11.27 -2.20 9.74
CA HIS A 7 -12.29 -1.42 10.46
C HIS A 7 -11.75 -0.12 11.08
N LYS A 8 -10.43 0.03 11.19
CA LYS A 8 -9.79 1.26 11.68
C LYS A 8 -9.47 2.25 10.55
N LEU A 9 -9.31 1.76 9.34
CA LEU A 9 -9.02 2.57 8.18
C LEU A 9 -10.29 3.24 7.59
N PRO A 10 -10.17 4.43 6.98
CA PRO A 10 -11.27 5.08 6.29
C PRO A 10 -11.83 4.21 5.16
N LYS A 11 -13.16 4.05 5.10
CA LYS A 11 -13.82 3.20 4.09
C LYS A 11 -13.54 3.61 2.65
N HIS A 12 -13.29 4.91 2.42
CA HIS A 12 -13.05 5.44 1.07
C HIS A 12 -11.75 4.93 0.43
N LEU A 13 -10.78 4.44 1.23
CA LEU A 13 -9.58 3.79 0.73
C LEU A 13 -9.90 2.54 -0.10
N PHE A 14 -11.05 1.93 0.16
CA PHE A 14 -11.49 0.66 -0.41
C PHE A 14 -12.78 0.79 -1.22
N TRP A 15 -13.04 1.94 -1.85
CA TRP A 15 -14.29 2.19 -2.60
C TRP A 15 -14.63 1.12 -3.66
N ASP A 16 -13.62 0.41 -4.16
CA ASP A 16 -13.70 -0.68 -5.14
C ASP A 16 -13.81 -2.09 -4.51
N SER A 17 -14.05 -2.19 -3.20
CA SER A 17 -14.02 -3.47 -2.45
C SER A 17 -15.25 -3.68 -1.58
N ASP A 18 -15.68 -4.93 -1.46
CA ASP A 18 -16.61 -5.33 -0.41
C ASP A 18 -15.84 -5.49 0.92
N LEU A 19 -16.04 -4.53 1.83
CA LEU A 19 -15.38 -4.51 3.15
C LEU A 19 -15.76 -5.71 4.03
N SER A 20 -16.90 -6.38 3.77
CA SER A 20 -17.30 -7.56 4.54
C SER A 20 -16.47 -8.81 4.22
N LEU A 21 -15.82 -8.80 3.06
CA LEU A 21 -14.97 -9.90 2.56
C LEU A 21 -13.48 -9.62 2.72
N LEU A 22 -13.11 -8.41 3.14
CA LEU A 22 -11.72 -8.00 3.26
C LEU A 22 -11.14 -8.51 4.58
N ASP A 23 -10.34 -9.59 4.49
CA ASP A 23 -9.61 -10.16 5.62
C ASP A 23 -8.23 -9.49 5.79
N ASP A 24 -7.91 -9.11 7.03
CA ASP A 24 -6.67 -8.42 7.39
C ASP A 24 -5.40 -9.16 6.98
N VAL A 25 -5.39 -10.49 7.03
CA VAL A 25 -4.19 -11.31 6.79
C VAL A 25 -4.12 -11.72 5.33
N GLU A 26 -5.22 -12.28 4.82
CA GLU A 26 -5.30 -12.76 3.44
C GLU A 26 -5.15 -11.62 2.41
N HIS A 27 -5.66 -10.43 2.74
CA HIS A 27 -5.67 -9.29 1.82
C HIS A 27 -4.68 -8.17 2.20
N HIS A 28 -3.66 -8.49 3.01
CA HIS A 28 -2.68 -7.51 3.49
C HIS A 28 -2.05 -6.67 2.36
N GLU A 29 -1.70 -7.30 1.22
CA GLU A 29 -1.10 -6.58 0.08
C GLU A 29 -2.02 -5.46 -0.43
N LYS A 30 -3.30 -5.80 -0.63
CA LYS A 30 -4.33 -4.85 -1.07
C LYS A 30 -4.53 -3.76 -0.04
N ILE A 31 -4.58 -4.10 1.24
CA ILE A 31 -4.76 -3.14 2.34
C ILE A 31 -3.61 -2.14 2.36
N ILE A 32 -2.37 -2.63 2.30
CA ILE A 32 -1.16 -1.81 2.29
C ILE A 32 -1.14 -0.89 1.06
N VAL A 33 -1.30 -1.44 -0.15
CA VAL A 33 -1.27 -0.65 -1.39
C VAL A 33 -2.35 0.43 -1.37
N ARG A 34 -3.61 0.10 -1.06
CA ARG A 34 -4.69 1.09 -1.04
C ARG A 34 -4.48 2.18 0.00
N THR A 35 -3.89 1.84 1.14
CA THR A 35 -3.56 2.83 2.17
C THR A 35 -2.50 3.79 1.68
N PHE A 36 -1.42 3.30 1.07
CA PHE A 36 -0.36 4.17 0.55
C PHE A 36 -0.79 5.00 -0.66
N GLU A 37 -1.73 4.50 -1.47
CA GLU A 37 -2.23 5.21 -2.65
C GLU A 37 -3.24 6.30 -2.33
N ARG A 38 -4.05 6.14 -1.27
CA ARG A 38 -5.27 6.94 -1.04
C ARG A 38 -5.38 7.52 0.36
N GLY A 39 -4.61 7.02 1.32
CA GLY A 39 -4.66 7.42 2.72
C GLY A 39 -3.79 8.62 3.04
N ASP A 40 -3.88 9.06 4.29
CA ASP A 40 -3.02 10.09 4.87
C ASP A 40 -1.85 9.48 5.67
N LEU A 41 -1.09 10.33 6.35
CA LEU A 41 0.07 9.92 7.13
C LEU A 41 -0.33 9.04 8.31
N GLU A 42 -1.45 9.34 8.96
CA GLU A 42 -1.98 8.60 10.09
C GLU A 42 -2.40 7.19 9.67
N ASP A 43 -3.08 7.06 8.52
CA ASP A 43 -3.46 5.78 7.94
C ASP A 43 -2.24 4.91 7.62
N MET A 44 -1.23 5.50 6.97
CA MET A 44 0.02 4.82 6.64
C MET A 44 0.78 4.39 7.90
N ALA A 45 0.84 5.24 8.92
CA ALA A 45 1.46 4.92 10.20
C ALA A 45 0.75 3.76 10.90
N LEU A 46 -0.58 3.74 10.86
CA LEU A 46 -1.37 2.67 11.45
C LEU A 46 -1.12 1.32 10.75
N VAL A 47 -1.11 1.31 9.41
CA VAL A 47 -0.83 0.09 8.63
C VAL A 47 0.60 -0.40 8.86
N MET A 48 1.59 0.49 8.91
CA MET A 48 2.96 0.13 9.25
C MET A 48 3.11 -0.40 10.68
N ALA A 49 2.35 0.14 11.63
CA ALA A 49 2.33 -0.36 13.01
C ALA A 49 1.68 -1.74 13.12
N TYR A 50 0.68 -2.03 12.27
CA TYR A 50 -0.05 -3.30 12.28
C TYR A 50 0.73 -4.44 11.57
N TYR A 51 1.13 -4.22 10.33
CA TYR A 51 1.83 -5.24 9.53
C TYR A 51 3.35 -5.24 9.72
N GLY A 52 3.91 -4.14 10.21
CA GLY A 52 5.36 -3.96 10.28
C GLY A 52 5.95 -3.32 9.03
N ARG A 53 6.96 -2.50 9.25
CA ARG A 53 7.63 -1.70 8.21
C ARG A 53 8.22 -2.55 7.08
N GLU A 54 8.81 -3.70 7.41
CA GLU A 54 9.45 -4.57 6.42
C GLU A 54 8.45 -5.21 5.47
N ILE A 55 7.31 -5.68 6.00
CA ILE A 55 6.22 -6.25 5.20
C ILE A 55 5.64 -5.16 4.28
N CYS A 56 5.37 -3.97 4.81
CA CYS A 56 4.89 -2.87 3.97
C CYS A 56 5.88 -2.51 2.86
N ALA A 57 7.17 -2.42 3.18
CA ALA A 57 8.21 -2.12 2.20
C ALA A 57 8.27 -3.21 1.09
N ASP A 58 8.15 -4.48 1.45
CA ASP A 58 8.20 -5.56 0.49
C ASP A 58 6.98 -5.57 -0.44
N VAL A 59 5.78 -5.43 0.12
CA VAL A 59 4.55 -5.31 -0.65
C VAL A 59 4.62 -4.14 -1.64
N LEU A 60 5.06 -2.96 -1.19
CA LEU A 60 5.10 -1.76 -2.04
C LEU A 60 6.13 -1.87 -3.17
N LYS A 61 7.31 -2.46 -2.92
CA LYS A 61 8.32 -2.69 -3.97
C LYS A 61 7.79 -3.63 -5.05
N ASN A 62 7.12 -4.70 -4.63
CA ASN A 62 6.69 -5.78 -5.51
C ASN A 62 5.30 -5.55 -6.13
N ALA A 63 4.61 -4.47 -5.76
CA ALA A 63 3.32 -4.11 -6.35
C ALA A 63 3.46 -3.88 -7.86
N PHE A 64 2.65 -4.59 -8.64
CA PHE A 64 2.64 -4.48 -10.11
C PHE A 64 2.35 -3.05 -10.59
N SER A 65 1.51 -2.32 -9.86
CA SER A 65 1.19 -0.92 -10.11
C SER A 65 1.09 -0.19 -8.78
N LEU A 66 1.60 1.04 -8.77
CA LEU A 66 1.58 1.93 -7.62
C LEU A 66 1.61 3.36 -8.15
N ASN A 67 0.76 4.25 -7.62
CA ASN A 67 0.77 5.64 -8.07
C ASN A 67 2.06 6.39 -7.66
N GLU A 68 2.39 7.47 -8.38
CA GLU A 68 3.64 8.21 -8.17
C GLU A 68 3.76 8.76 -6.73
N SER A 69 2.66 9.26 -6.16
CA SER A 69 2.64 9.77 -4.78
C SER A 69 3.03 8.70 -3.76
N ALA A 70 2.51 7.48 -3.92
CA ALA A 70 2.84 6.34 -3.07
C ALA A 70 4.30 5.89 -3.25
N ILE A 71 4.83 5.90 -4.47
CA ILE A 71 6.26 5.64 -4.74
C ILE A 71 7.14 6.69 -4.06
N ILE A 72 6.81 7.98 -4.19
CA ILE A 72 7.55 9.08 -3.55
C ILE A 72 7.51 8.93 -2.02
N PHE A 73 6.34 8.64 -1.48
CA PHE A 73 6.15 8.45 -0.05
C PHE A 73 6.98 7.26 0.46
N ALA A 74 6.80 6.08 -0.14
CA ALA A 74 7.56 4.89 0.22
C ALA A 74 9.07 5.12 0.08
N SER A 75 9.52 5.81 -0.97
CA SER A 75 10.93 6.17 -1.11
C SER A 75 11.44 7.04 0.04
N THR A 76 10.65 8.03 0.45
CA THR A 76 11.04 9.01 1.48
C THR A 76 11.01 8.41 2.89
N PHE A 77 9.95 7.67 3.22
CA PHE A 77 9.71 7.19 4.59
C PHE A 77 10.23 5.76 4.84
N LEU A 78 10.27 4.93 3.78
CA LEU A 78 10.79 3.56 3.87
C LEU A 78 12.25 3.46 3.41
N GLY A 79 12.78 4.49 2.74
CA GLY A 79 14.17 4.51 2.27
C GLY A 79 14.41 3.57 1.09
N ILE A 80 13.36 3.32 0.29
CA ILE A 80 13.41 2.45 -0.89
C ILE A 80 13.83 3.31 -2.09
N ALA A 81 14.76 2.85 -2.94
CA ALA A 81 15.08 3.62 -4.14
C ALA A 81 13.91 3.52 -5.13
N LYS A 82 13.57 4.61 -5.82
CA LYS A 82 12.50 4.61 -6.84
C LYS A 82 12.67 3.52 -7.91
N ALA A 83 13.93 3.16 -8.23
CA ALA A 83 14.24 2.11 -9.21
C ALA A 83 13.91 0.68 -8.72
N ASP A 84 13.73 0.49 -7.41
CA ASP A 84 13.45 -0.81 -6.80
C ASP A 84 11.95 -1.17 -6.82
N PHE A 85 11.08 -0.26 -7.26
CA PHE A 85 9.65 -0.53 -7.42
C PHE A 85 9.39 -1.18 -8.79
N GLU A 86 8.70 -2.31 -8.81
CA GLU A 86 8.29 -2.96 -10.06
C GLU A 86 7.36 -2.04 -10.89
N ALA A 87 6.47 -1.30 -10.22
CA ALA A 87 5.59 -0.32 -10.86
C ALA A 87 6.34 0.72 -11.71
N SER A 88 7.53 1.18 -11.28
CA SER A 88 8.33 2.18 -12.01
C SER A 88 8.94 1.63 -13.30
N LYS A 89 9.10 0.31 -13.43
CA LYS A 89 9.64 -0.32 -14.65
C LYS A 89 8.57 -0.43 -15.73
N HIS A 90 7.30 -0.55 -15.34
CA HIS A 90 6.18 -0.65 -16.27
C HIS A 90 5.78 0.70 -16.87
N GLU A 91 5.83 1.79 -16.11
CA GLU A 91 5.56 3.15 -16.64
C GLU A 91 6.54 3.58 -17.74
N GLN A 92 7.82 3.18 -17.64
CA GLN A 92 8.85 3.52 -18.63
C GLN A 92 8.60 2.87 -20.01
N HIS A 93 7.84 1.77 -20.06
CA HIS A 93 7.62 1.03 -21.30
C HIS A 93 6.51 1.62 -22.19
N PHE A 94 5.68 2.52 -21.67
CA PHE A 94 4.61 3.20 -22.41
C PHE A 94 5.01 4.59 -22.92
N ALA A 95 6.23 5.04 -22.63
CA ALA A 95 6.76 6.35 -23.03
C ALA A 95 7.67 6.29 -24.29
N LEU A 96 7.70 5.16 -24.99
CA LEU A 96 8.43 4.93 -26.25
C LEU A 96 7.45 4.66 -27.40
#